data_AF-A0A2G6I469-F1
#
_entry.id   AF-A0A2G6I469-F1
#
_cell.length_a   1.000
_cell.length_b   1.000
_cell.length_c   1.000
_cell.angle_alpha   90.00
_cell.angle_beta   90.00
_cell.angle_gamma   90.00
#
_symmetry.space_group_name_H-M   'P 1'
#
loop_
_entity.id
_entity.type
_entity.pdbx_description
1 polymer ?
#
loop_
_entity_poly.entity_id
_entity_poly.type
_entity_poly.pdbx_seq_one_letter_code
_entity_poly.pdbx_strand_id
1 'polypeptide(L)'
;MSARNNTESETPVESISVSLKPVLGLSPRLYVPILWLFLIGLAVFFLLILPGLRRNGTWLTVDTLPPGCEVIFNGQRLGPSGKPVWAPKGEGILEVRKPGFSSFSEETTVPGRVFASRLFPSKRYMQVILTVNDHFSPQAAGLNSFAGWAGTGPENGRYALPPSLTQAAADLASLEGALEGGASDNAAAPKAAAAEGKKPPLTWAPAALPFSLDQRHLADILRAEIITGGGGAPAGAAQLPELIAAAAVFLDNNPQYASALTLLSGQQPGKTGSSTPEETEADMFSAKAAAEKEAVNRRTEKLIAAFPALWQAKRCPAQWTTRSSPLRIRK
;
A
#
# COMPACT_ATOMS: atom_id res chain seq x y z
N MET A 1 -72.01 -3.03 -20.23
CA MET A 1 -71.55 -1.64 -20.45
C MET A 1 -72.35 -0.73 -19.52
N SER A 2 -71.78 -0.37 -18.37
CA SER A 2 -72.34 0.66 -17.48
C SER A 2 -71.19 1.52 -16.99
N ALA A 3 -71.08 2.72 -17.56
CA ALA A 3 -70.13 3.74 -17.15
C ALA A 3 -70.60 4.35 -15.82
N ARG A 4 -69.84 4.12 -14.74
CA ARG A 4 -69.99 4.84 -13.48
C ARG A 4 -69.16 6.12 -13.56
N ASN A 5 -69.83 7.24 -13.76
CA ASN A 5 -69.22 8.56 -13.63
C ASN A 5 -69.08 8.86 -12.14
N ASN A 6 -67.87 8.68 -11.60
CA ASN A 6 -67.53 9.20 -10.27
C ASN A 6 -67.39 10.71 -10.40
N THR A 7 -68.46 11.43 -10.09
CA THR A 7 -68.46 12.86 -9.82
C THR A 7 -67.72 13.06 -8.50
N GLU A 8 -66.41 13.27 -8.58
CA GLU A 8 -65.61 13.80 -7.48
C GLU A 8 -66.14 15.20 -7.17
N SER A 9 -66.83 15.33 -6.04
CA SER A 9 -67.22 16.61 -5.49
C SER A 9 -65.96 17.35 -5.07
N GLU A 10 -65.52 18.29 -5.89
CA GLU A 10 -64.56 19.33 -5.52
C GLU A 10 -65.15 20.11 -4.34
N THR A 11 -64.87 19.69 -3.12
CA THR A 11 -65.06 20.56 -1.96
C THR A 11 -64.09 21.73 -2.14
N PRO A 12 -64.57 22.97 -2.26
CA PRO A 12 -63.70 24.13 -2.36
C PRO A 12 -62.80 24.10 -1.13
N VAL A 13 -61.49 24.03 -1.34
CA VAL A 13 -60.51 24.08 -0.26
C VAL A 13 -60.59 25.47 0.34
N GLU A 14 -61.51 25.65 1.29
CA GLU A 14 -61.61 26.85 2.11
C GLU A 14 -60.24 27.11 2.72
N SER A 15 -59.79 28.35 2.58
CA SER A 15 -58.48 28.80 3.01
C SER A 15 -58.36 28.67 4.54
N ILE A 16 -57.83 27.53 4.99
CA ILE A 16 -57.55 27.27 6.40
C ILE A 16 -56.46 28.27 6.84
N SER A 17 -56.90 29.38 7.42
CA SER A 17 -56.03 30.40 7.98
C SER A 17 -55.52 29.92 9.34
N VAL A 18 -54.31 29.36 9.34
CA VAL A 18 -53.63 28.92 10.56
C VAL A 18 -52.97 30.14 11.21
N SER A 19 -53.56 30.66 12.29
CA SER A 19 -52.99 31.73 13.10
C SER A 19 -52.30 31.16 14.33
N LEU A 20 -51.00 31.42 14.48
CA LEU A 20 -50.22 31.02 15.66
C LEU A 20 -50.37 32.09 16.76
N LYS A 21 -50.56 31.64 18.01
CA LYS A 21 -50.61 32.55 19.15
C LYS A 21 -49.25 33.26 19.34
N PRO A 22 -49.24 34.55 19.69
CA PRO A 22 -48.02 35.24 20.08
C PRO A 22 -47.49 34.64 21.39
N VAL A 23 -46.19 34.42 21.46
CA VAL A 23 -45.50 33.93 22.66
C VAL A 23 -44.66 35.08 23.21
N LEU A 24 -44.82 35.42 24.49
CA LEU A 24 -44.11 36.54 25.14
C LEU A 24 -44.29 37.90 24.42
N GLY A 25 -45.42 38.12 23.75
CA GLY A 25 -45.69 39.35 23.00
C GLY A 25 -44.96 39.45 21.65
N LEU A 26 -44.19 38.43 21.24
CA LEU A 26 -43.51 38.39 19.95
C LEU A 26 -44.43 37.85 18.87
N SER A 27 -44.46 38.52 17.72
CA SER A 27 -45.24 38.07 16.57
C SER A 27 -44.62 36.82 15.93
N PRO A 28 -45.42 35.88 15.39
CA PRO A 28 -44.93 34.66 14.74
C PRO A 28 -43.91 34.90 13.63
N ARG A 29 -44.06 36.00 12.91
CA ARG A 29 -43.14 36.39 11.84
C ARG A 29 -41.70 36.59 12.32
N LEU A 30 -41.50 36.93 13.60
CA LEU A 30 -40.18 37.15 14.16
C LEU A 30 -39.58 35.89 14.80
N TYR A 31 -40.34 35.17 15.63
CA TYR A 31 -39.75 34.03 16.37
C TYR A 31 -39.54 32.80 15.48
N VAL A 32 -40.35 32.59 14.43
CA VAL A 32 -40.21 31.44 13.52
C VAL A 32 -38.86 31.40 12.79
N PRO A 33 -38.39 32.48 12.12
CA PRO A 33 -37.08 32.46 11.47
C PRO A 33 -35.93 32.33 12.48
N ILE A 34 -36.05 32.91 13.68
CA ILE A 34 -35.04 32.76 14.75
C ILE A 34 -34.95 31.30 15.20
N LEU A 35 -36.09 30.64 15.40
CA LEU A 35 -36.13 29.21 15.76
C LEU A 35 -35.51 28.35 14.66
N TRP A 36 -35.81 28.61 13.39
CA TRP A 36 -35.20 27.90 12.26
C TRP A 36 -33.69 28.12 12.18
N LEU A 37 -33.23 29.36 12.35
CA LEU A 37 -31.79 29.67 12.38
C LEU A 37 -31.09 28.94 13.53
N PHE A 38 -31.71 28.89 14.72
CA PHE A 38 -31.21 28.15 15.86
C PHE A 38 -31.15 26.64 15.59
N LEU A 39 -32.21 26.04 15.04
CA LEU A 39 -32.24 24.62 14.69
C LEU A 39 -31.20 24.27 13.63
N ILE A 40 -31.03 25.10 12.60
CA ILE A 40 -29.98 24.93 11.58
C ILE A 40 -28.60 25.07 12.22
N GLY A 41 -28.38 26.08 13.06
CA GLY A 41 -27.13 26.25 13.80
C GLY A 41 -26.79 25.05 14.68
N LEU A 42 -27.78 24.49 15.37
CA LEU A 42 -27.65 23.30 16.18
C LEU A 42 -27.31 22.07 15.33
N ALA A 43 -27.98 21.89 14.19
CA ALA A 43 -27.68 20.82 13.24
C ALA A 43 -26.24 20.94 12.69
N VAL A 44 -25.81 22.15 12.31
CA VAL A 44 -24.44 22.43 11.85
C VAL A 44 -23.42 22.16 12.96
N PHE A 45 -23.71 22.53 14.21
CA PHE A 45 -22.86 22.24 15.36
C PHE A 45 -22.68 20.74 15.57
N PHE A 46 -23.77 19.97 15.56
CA PHE A 46 -23.70 18.51 15.71
C PHE A 46 -22.98 17.82 14.55
N LEU A 47 -23.10 18.37 13.34
CA LEU A 47 -22.47 17.81 12.15
C LEU A 47 -20.98 18.18 12.01
N LEU A 48 -20.58 19.40 12.41
CA LEU A 48 -19.22 19.91 12.22
C LEU A 48 -18.34 19.89 13.49
N ILE A 49 -18.90 20.16 14.67
CA ILE A 49 -18.13 20.42 15.90
C ILE A 49 -18.13 19.20 16.82
N LEU A 50 -19.28 18.54 17.03
CA LEU A 50 -19.38 17.35 17.89
C LEU A 50 -18.39 16.23 17.51
N PRO A 51 -18.18 15.89 16.21
CA PRO A 51 -17.23 14.84 15.84
C PRO A 51 -15.79 15.17 16.25
N GLY A 52 -15.39 16.45 16.14
CA GLY A 52 -14.05 16.92 16.48
C GLY A 52 -13.80 16.97 17.99
N LEU A 53 -14.84 17.20 18.81
CA LEU A 53 -14.74 17.09 20.26
C LEU A 53 -14.59 15.63 20.73
N ARG A 54 -15.36 14.69 20.14
CA ARG A 54 -15.35 13.28 20.57
C ARG A 54 -14.13 12.49 20.09
N ARG A 55 -13.61 12.79 18.90
CA ARG A 55 -12.49 12.07 18.28
C ARG A 55 -11.43 13.06 17.83
N ASN A 56 -10.79 13.70 18.80
CA ASN A 56 -9.76 14.70 18.52
C ASN A 56 -8.40 14.03 18.30
N GLY A 57 -7.83 14.19 17.12
CA GLY A 57 -6.56 13.59 16.75
C GLY A 57 -6.15 13.92 15.32
N THR A 58 -5.06 13.29 14.89
CA THR A 58 -4.46 13.47 13.56
C THR A 58 -4.09 12.12 12.98
N TRP A 59 -4.27 11.96 11.67
CA TRP A 59 -3.69 10.84 10.94
C TRP A 59 -2.19 11.10 10.76
N LEU A 60 -1.39 10.31 11.44
CA LEU A 60 0.07 10.36 11.39
C LEU A 60 0.56 9.31 10.42
N THR A 61 1.35 9.72 9.44
CA THR A 61 2.12 8.80 8.59
C THR A 61 3.59 8.98 8.94
N VAL A 62 4.16 7.96 9.58
CA VAL A 62 5.59 7.93 9.89
C VAL A 62 6.26 7.06 8.82
N ASP A 63 7.02 7.69 7.95
CA ASP A 63 7.86 7.00 6.98
C ASP A 63 9.23 6.75 7.60
N THR A 64 9.69 5.51 7.56
CA THR A 64 10.94 5.13 8.21
C THR A 64 11.92 4.52 7.22
N LEU A 65 13.19 4.76 7.46
CA LEU A 65 14.30 4.09 6.79
C LEU A 65 15.12 3.37 7.87
N PRO A 66 15.09 2.03 7.98
CA PRO A 66 14.41 1.03 7.13
C PRO A 66 12.87 1.05 7.21
N PRO A 67 12.15 0.46 6.22
CA PRO A 67 10.69 0.34 6.27
C PRO A 67 10.21 -0.70 7.29
N GLY A 68 8.92 -0.67 7.65
CA GLY A 68 8.30 -1.69 8.50
C GLY A 68 8.65 -1.60 9.99
N CYS A 69 9.03 -0.42 10.46
CA CYS A 69 9.25 -0.15 11.88
C CYS A 69 7.92 -0.13 12.66
N GLU A 70 7.97 -0.39 13.95
CA GLU A 70 6.83 -0.26 14.84
C GLU A 70 6.75 1.18 15.37
N VAL A 71 5.59 1.81 15.22
CA VAL A 71 5.30 3.16 15.70
C VAL A 71 4.50 3.07 16.99
N ILE A 72 5.01 3.72 18.04
CA ILE A 72 4.44 3.71 19.38
C ILE A 72 4.28 5.16 19.84
N PHE A 73 3.13 5.50 20.40
CA PHE A 73 2.88 6.84 20.94
C PHE A 73 2.40 6.71 22.39
N ASN A 74 3.13 7.32 23.32
CA ASN A 74 2.85 7.21 24.76
C ASN A 74 2.70 5.76 25.25
N GLY A 75 3.57 4.86 24.77
CA GLY A 75 3.54 3.43 25.12
C GLY A 75 2.44 2.61 24.42
N GLN A 76 1.54 3.24 23.65
CA GLN A 76 0.54 2.54 22.86
C GLN A 76 1.04 2.28 21.43
N ARG A 77 1.05 1.01 21.01
CA ARG A 77 1.36 0.62 19.63
C ARG A 77 0.28 1.16 18.67
N LEU A 78 0.68 2.02 17.73
CA LEU A 78 -0.23 2.57 16.72
C LEU A 78 -0.28 1.70 15.46
N GLY A 79 0.86 1.11 15.05
CA GLY A 79 0.93 0.28 13.85
C GLY A 79 2.32 0.26 13.21
N PRO A 80 2.44 -0.31 11.99
CA PRO A 80 3.68 -0.28 11.22
C PRO A 80 3.88 1.08 10.52
N SER A 81 5.14 1.43 10.28
CA SER A 81 5.52 2.61 9.48
C SER A 81 5.06 2.52 8.02
N GLY A 82 5.00 3.66 7.34
CA GLY A 82 4.53 3.77 5.95
C GLY A 82 3.00 3.69 5.78
N LYS A 83 2.24 3.50 6.87
CA LYS A 83 0.78 3.49 6.85
C LYS A 83 0.21 4.62 7.70
N PRO A 84 -0.88 5.28 7.26
CA PRO A 84 -1.53 6.30 8.06
C PRO A 84 -2.18 5.64 9.28
N VAL A 85 -1.74 6.06 10.48
CA VAL A 85 -2.25 5.61 11.77
C VAL A 85 -2.89 6.77 12.52
N TRP A 86 -3.94 6.50 13.30
CA TRP A 86 -4.62 7.54 14.07
C TRP A 86 -3.89 7.79 15.39
N ALA A 87 -3.43 9.03 15.59
CA ALA A 87 -2.80 9.46 16.84
C ALA A 87 -3.74 10.43 17.60
N PRO A 88 -4.00 10.21 18.90
CA PRO A 88 -4.83 11.12 19.70
C PRO A 88 -4.12 12.48 19.87
N LYS A 89 -4.91 13.57 19.97
CA LYS A 89 -4.37 14.90 20.28
C LYS A 89 -3.69 14.87 21.65
N GLY A 90 -2.49 15.44 21.74
CA GLY A 90 -1.77 15.61 23.00
C GLY A 90 -0.29 15.84 22.78
N GLU A 91 0.39 16.19 23.87
CA GLU A 91 1.85 16.10 23.96
C GLU A 91 2.20 14.68 24.39
N GLY A 92 3.26 14.13 23.81
CA GLY A 92 3.64 12.75 24.06
C GLY A 92 4.96 12.38 23.43
N ILE A 93 5.44 11.20 23.80
CA ILE A 93 6.66 10.63 23.24
C ILE A 93 6.26 9.72 22.09
N LEU A 94 6.76 10.03 20.89
CA LEU A 94 6.70 9.17 19.73
C LEU A 94 7.97 8.32 19.69
N GLU A 95 7.80 7.02 19.85
CA GLU A 95 8.87 6.04 19.78
C GLU A 95 8.72 5.22 18.48
N VAL A 96 9.81 5.12 17.74
CA VAL A 96 9.92 4.27 16.55
C VAL A 96 10.99 3.23 16.82
N ARG A 97 10.62 1.96 16.75
CA ARG A 97 11.53 0.85 17.05
C ARG A 97 11.53 -0.23 15.98
N LYS A 98 12.67 -0.86 15.82
CA LYS A 98 12.84 -2.04 14.98
C LYS A 98 13.93 -2.95 15.56
N PRO A 99 13.75 -4.29 15.58
CA PRO A 99 14.77 -5.20 16.08
C PRO A 99 16.11 -5.02 15.36
N GLY A 100 17.19 -4.87 16.12
CA GLY A 100 18.54 -4.68 15.57
C GLY A 100 18.91 -3.24 15.21
N PHE A 101 17.97 -2.31 15.31
CA PHE A 101 18.18 -0.88 15.12
C PHE A 101 18.07 -0.15 16.47
N SER A 102 18.64 1.04 16.55
CA SER A 102 18.46 1.94 17.69
C SER A 102 17.03 2.48 17.69
N SER A 103 16.43 2.60 18.87
CA SER A 103 15.11 3.21 19.01
C SER A 103 15.21 4.72 18.86
N PHE A 104 14.35 5.31 18.04
CA PHE A 104 14.18 6.76 17.94
C PHE A 104 13.04 7.20 18.86
N SER A 105 13.28 8.22 19.67
CA SER A 105 12.29 8.78 20.60
C SER A 105 12.30 10.30 20.50
N GLU A 106 11.16 10.89 20.16
CA GLU A 106 10.99 12.34 20.03
C GLU A 106 9.74 12.79 20.78
N GLU A 107 9.86 13.84 21.58
CA GLU A 107 8.71 14.53 22.15
C GLU A 107 7.99 15.28 21.03
N THR A 108 6.75 14.86 20.74
CA THR A 108 5.96 15.44 19.65
C THR A 108 4.60 15.89 20.14
N THR A 109 4.21 17.10 19.73
CA THR A 109 2.86 17.60 19.97
C THR A 109 1.97 17.21 18.80
N VAL A 110 1.00 16.33 19.03
CA VAL A 110 0.02 15.92 18.02
C VAL A 110 -1.12 16.95 17.98
N PRO A 111 -1.28 17.71 16.88
CA PRO A 111 -2.35 18.69 16.77
C PRO A 111 -3.71 18.00 16.66
N GLY A 112 -4.77 18.73 16.98
CA GLY A 112 -6.13 18.25 16.85
C GLY A 112 -7.04 19.35 16.33
N ARG A 113 -7.97 18.99 15.43
CA ARG A 113 -8.91 19.93 14.81
C ARG A 113 -10.31 19.67 15.36
N VAL A 114 -10.92 20.71 15.96
CA VAL A 114 -12.29 20.62 16.50
C VAL A 114 -13.35 20.93 15.45
N PHE A 115 -13.13 21.96 14.62
CA PHE A 115 -14.09 22.36 13.60
C PHE A 115 -13.94 21.55 12.31
N ALA A 116 -15.04 20.95 11.84
CA ALA A 116 -15.12 20.22 10.57
C ALA A 116 -14.10 19.07 10.45
N SER A 117 -13.75 18.41 11.55
CA SER A 117 -12.77 17.31 11.59
C SER A 117 -13.16 16.12 10.70
N ARG A 118 -14.47 15.90 10.51
CA ARG A 118 -15.02 14.84 9.66
C ARG A 118 -14.84 15.11 8.16
N LEU A 119 -14.92 16.37 7.75
CA LEU A 119 -14.78 16.77 6.34
C LEU A 119 -13.30 16.95 5.97
N PHE A 120 -12.50 17.48 6.90
CA PHE A 120 -11.11 17.80 6.67
C PHE A 120 -10.24 17.22 7.79
N PRO A 121 -9.98 15.90 7.76
CA PRO A 121 -9.14 15.25 8.75
C PRO A 121 -7.73 15.84 8.71
N SER A 122 -7.14 16.06 9.89
CA SER A 122 -5.75 16.47 10.01
C SER A 122 -4.83 15.32 9.59
N LYS A 123 -3.81 15.61 8.77
CA LYS A 123 -2.80 14.66 8.33
C LYS A 123 -1.41 15.24 8.62
N ARG A 124 -0.51 14.42 9.15
CA ARG A 124 0.89 14.80 9.41
C ARG A 124 1.82 13.72 8.89
N TYR A 125 2.89 14.15 8.23
CA TYR A 125 3.95 13.27 7.72
C TYR A 125 5.22 13.53 8.51
N MET A 126 5.91 12.45 8.88
CA MET A 126 7.18 12.49 9.60
C MET A 126 8.09 11.44 8.98
N GLN A 127 9.35 11.81 8.75
CA GLN A 127 10.36 10.90 8.23
C GLN A 127 11.39 10.64 9.33
N VAL A 128 11.65 9.36 9.63
CA VAL A 128 12.58 8.94 10.67
C VAL A 128 13.60 7.97 10.08
N ILE A 129 14.88 8.25 10.30
CA ILE A 129 15.97 7.35 9.90
C ILE A 129 16.51 6.70 11.16
N LEU A 130 16.50 5.36 11.21
CA LEU A 130 17.06 4.61 12.33
C LEU A 130 18.51 4.24 12.03
N THR A 131 19.34 4.22 13.06
CA THR A 131 20.72 3.71 12.96
C THR A 131 20.77 2.23 13.35
N VAL A 132 21.65 1.46 12.72
CA VAL A 132 21.87 0.06 13.09
C VAL A 132 22.71 0.00 14.35
N ASN A 133 22.40 -0.94 15.24
CA ASN A 133 23.23 -1.21 16.40
C ASN A 133 24.53 -1.90 15.93
N ASP A 134 25.69 -1.50 16.49
CA ASP A 134 27.03 -1.93 16.03
C ASP A 134 27.23 -3.44 15.90
N HIS A 135 26.47 -4.24 16.67
CA HIS A 135 26.58 -5.70 16.70
C HIS A 135 25.50 -6.43 15.89
N PHE A 136 24.63 -5.71 15.19
CA PHE A 136 23.54 -6.30 14.44
C PHE A 136 23.84 -6.38 12.94
N SER A 137 23.74 -7.60 12.38
CA SER A 137 23.79 -7.82 10.94
C SER A 137 22.40 -8.21 10.44
N PRO A 138 21.71 -7.33 9.68
CA PRO A 138 20.41 -7.65 9.08
C PRO A 138 20.48 -8.92 8.21
N GLN A 139 21.59 -9.12 7.51
CA GLN A 139 21.81 -10.31 6.68
C GLN A 139 21.82 -11.59 7.51
N ALA A 140 22.61 -11.64 8.58
CA ALA A 140 22.69 -12.81 9.45
C ALA A 140 21.36 -13.09 10.14
N ALA A 141 20.66 -12.04 10.61
CA ALA A 141 19.35 -12.18 11.21
C ALA A 141 18.29 -12.72 10.22
N GLY A 142 18.30 -12.21 8.98
CA GLY A 142 17.42 -12.66 7.90
C GLY A 142 17.66 -14.14 7.54
N LEU A 143 18.93 -14.52 7.34
CA LEU A 143 19.31 -15.91 7.05
C LEU A 143 18.93 -16.87 8.18
N ASN A 144 19.16 -16.48 9.44
CA ASN A 144 18.78 -17.30 10.59
C ASN A 144 17.25 -17.48 10.68
N SER A 145 16.48 -16.41 10.46
CA SER A 145 15.02 -16.48 10.42
C SER A 145 14.54 -17.39 9.29
N PHE A 146 15.08 -17.20 8.09
CA PHE A 146 14.76 -18.01 6.92
C PHE A 146 15.08 -19.48 7.11
N ALA A 147 16.27 -19.82 7.63
CA ALA A 147 16.66 -21.20 7.92
C ALA A 147 15.75 -21.84 8.98
N GLY A 148 15.37 -21.08 10.02
CA GLY A 148 14.41 -21.51 11.03
C GLY A 148 13.04 -21.85 10.43
N TRP A 149 12.52 -20.98 9.55
CA TRP A 149 11.25 -21.23 8.85
C TRP A 149 11.35 -22.37 7.85
N ALA A 150 12.47 -22.49 7.14
CA ALA A 150 12.68 -23.58 6.21
C ALA A 150 12.69 -24.96 6.89
N GLY A 151 13.26 -25.04 8.11
CA GLY A 151 13.26 -26.26 8.91
C GLY A 151 11.88 -26.72 9.38
N THR A 152 10.85 -25.86 9.34
CA THR A 152 9.48 -26.24 9.74
C THR A 152 8.75 -27.15 8.74
N GLY A 153 9.31 -27.31 7.54
CA GLY A 153 8.84 -28.26 6.52
C GLY A 153 7.64 -27.78 5.70
N PRO A 154 7.52 -28.23 4.43
CA PRO A 154 6.45 -27.83 3.51
C PRO A 154 5.08 -28.49 3.80
N GLU A 155 5.04 -29.46 4.71
CA GLU A 155 3.94 -30.43 4.88
C GLU A 155 2.60 -29.77 5.24
N ASN A 156 2.66 -28.58 5.84
CA ASN A 156 1.48 -27.80 6.17
C ASN A 156 1.31 -26.70 5.12
N GLY A 157 0.81 -27.04 3.93
CA GLY A 157 0.45 -26.09 2.86
C GLY A 157 -0.52 -24.96 3.26
N ARG A 158 -0.92 -24.90 4.54
CA ARG A 158 -1.72 -23.84 5.17
C ARG A 158 -0.90 -22.66 5.66
N TYR A 159 0.41 -22.78 5.87
CA TYR A 159 1.22 -21.66 6.36
C TYR A 159 1.78 -20.82 5.22
N ALA A 160 1.56 -19.51 5.31
CA ALA A 160 2.27 -18.55 4.49
C ALA A 160 3.69 -18.40 5.06
N LEU A 161 4.70 -18.73 4.26
CA LEU A 161 6.09 -18.50 4.62
C LEU A 161 6.33 -16.99 4.70
N PRO A 162 6.84 -16.47 5.83
CA PRO A 162 7.15 -15.06 5.95
C PRO A 162 8.30 -14.70 4.99
N PRO A 163 8.26 -13.53 4.36
CA PRO A 163 9.30 -13.10 3.43
C PRO A 163 10.52 -12.53 4.19
N SER A 164 11.17 -13.36 4.99
CA SER A 164 12.24 -12.94 5.91
C SER A 164 13.49 -12.44 5.19
N LEU A 165 13.87 -13.04 4.05
CA LEU A 165 15.01 -12.58 3.27
C LEU A 165 14.69 -11.28 2.55
N THR A 166 13.48 -11.16 1.99
CA THR A 166 12.99 -9.91 1.40
C THR A 166 13.04 -8.77 2.42
N GLN A 167 12.62 -9.00 3.68
CA GLN A 167 12.68 -7.99 4.74
C GLN A 167 14.13 -7.62 5.09
N ALA A 168 15.01 -8.60 5.27
CA ALA A 168 16.41 -8.37 5.56
C ALA A 168 17.16 -7.65 4.41
N ALA A 169 16.80 -7.94 3.16
CA ALA A 169 17.27 -7.25 1.98
C ALA A 169 16.83 -5.78 1.94
N ALA A 170 15.57 -5.51 2.26
CA ALA A 170 15.06 -4.13 2.35
C ALA A 170 15.79 -3.35 3.45
N ASP A 171 16.08 -4.01 4.58
CA ASP A 171 16.83 -3.41 5.68
C ASP A 171 18.26 -3.10 5.29
N LEU A 172 18.93 -4.04 4.61
CA LEU A 172 20.28 -3.84 4.13
C LEU A 172 20.37 -2.72 3.08
N ALA A 173 19.45 -2.70 2.12
CA ALA A 173 19.40 -1.67 1.09
C ALA A 173 19.17 -0.27 1.69
N SER A 174 18.35 -0.19 2.74
CA SER A 174 18.12 1.08 3.44
C SER A 174 19.38 1.64 4.12
N LEU A 175 20.31 0.77 4.52
CA LEU A 175 21.58 1.16 5.12
C LEU A 175 22.57 1.66 4.09
N GLU A 176 22.63 1.00 2.94
CA GLU A 176 23.47 1.40 1.83
C GLU A 176 23.04 2.78 1.31
N GLY A 177 21.74 3.00 1.11
CA GLY A 177 21.22 4.32 0.73
C GLY A 177 21.46 5.40 1.78
N ALA A 178 21.43 5.07 3.08
CA ALA A 178 21.76 6.00 4.14
C ALA A 178 23.25 6.42 4.13
N LEU A 179 24.15 5.52 3.73
CA LEU A 179 25.58 5.81 3.61
C LEU A 179 25.90 6.66 2.37
N GLU A 180 25.23 6.41 1.24
CA GLU A 180 25.43 7.19 0.00
C GLU A 180 24.81 8.59 0.07
N GLY A 181 23.72 8.75 0.82
CA GLY A 181 22.94 9.99 0.88
C GLY A 181 23.60 11.18 1.59
N GLY A 182 24.83 11.06 2.09
CA GLY A 182 25.64 12.19 2.59
C GLY A 182 24.96 13.07 3.64
N ALA A 183 24.05 12.51 4.45
CA ALA A 183 23.20 13.29 5.35
C ALA A 183 23.64 13.18 6.81
N SER A 184 23.93 14.37 7.36
CA SER A 184 24.05 14.74 8.77
C SER A 184 25.44 14.58 9.41
N ASP A 185 26.13 15.72 9.52
CA ASP A 185 27.34 15.95 10.34
C ASP A 185 27.20 15.56 11.83
N ASN A 186 26.02 15.09 12.27
CA ASN A 186 25.72 14.77 13.67
C ASN A 186 25.42 13.29 13.95
N ALA A 187 25.43 12.42 12.94
CA ALA A 187 25.30 10.98 13.18
C ALA A 187 26.69 10.36 13.19
N ALA A 188 27.16 9.93 14.37
CA ALA A 188 28.36 9.12 14.53
C ALA A 188 28.17 7.76 13.84
N ALA A 189 28.30 7.75 12.50
CA ALA A 189 28.26 6.53 11.72
C ALA A 189 29.50 5.68 12.04
N PRO A 190 29.36 4.35 12.17
CA PRO A 190 30.49 3.45 12.37
C PRO A 190 31.42 3.50 11.15
N LYS A 191 32.49 4.28 11.26
CA LYS A 191 33.52 4.55 10.23
C LYS A 191 34.39 3.33 9.87
N ALA A 192 34.07 2.15 10.37
CA ALA A 192 35.01 1.03 10.47
C ALA A 192 35.05 0.07 9.26
N ALA A 193 34.17 0.21 8.26
CA ALA A 193 34.05 -0.81 7.19
C ALA A 193 34.18 -0.30 5.74
N ALA A 194 34.33 1.02 5.52
CA ALA A 194 34.35 1.61 4.17
C ALA A 194 35.75 1.88 3.60
N ALA A 195 36.82 1.45 4.28
CA ALA A 195 38.19 1.65 3.80
C ALA A 195 38.59 0.56 2.76
N GLU A 196 38.60 0.96 1.49
CA GLU A 196 39.47 0.49 0.39
C GLU A 196 39.28 -0.89 -0.26
N GLY A 197 38.33 -1.74 0.17
CA GLY A 197 38.03 -3.00 -0.53
C GLY A 197 36.75 -2.92 -1.33
N LYS A 198 36.78 -3.21 -2.64
CA LYS A 198 35.60 -3.46 -3.49
C LYS A 198 34.76 -4.56 -2.81
N LYS A 199 33.79 -4.18 -1.98
CA LYS A 199 33.01 -5.13 -1.18
C LYS A 199 32.32 -6.07 -2.18
N PRO A 200 32.50 -7.40 -2.08
CA PRO A 200 31.84 -8.31 -3.01
C PRO A 200 30.33 -8.05 -2.95
N PRO A 201 29.64 -8.10 -4.11
CA PRO A 201 28.19 -7.94 -4.14
C PRO A 201 27.59 -8.94 -3.16
N LEU A 202 26.78 -8.42 -2.27
CA LEU A 202 26.22 -9.17 -1.16
C LEU A 202 25.10 -10.04 -1.73
N THR A 203 25.41 -11.31 -2.02
CA THR A 203 24.49 -12.25 -2.66
C THR A 203 23.80 -13.13 -1.62
N TRP A 204 22.48 -13.30 -1.71
CA TRP A 204 21.69 -14.13 -0.80
C TRP A 204 21.68 -15.59 -1.23
N ALA A 205 21.69 -15.83 -2.54
CA ALA A 205 21.49 -17.15 -3.11
C ALA A 205 22.48 -18.21 -2.59
N PRO A 206 23.81 -18.00 -2.58
CA PRO A 206 24.75 -19.03 -2.10
C PRO A 206 24.52 -19.42 -0.64
N ALA A 207 24.11 -18.46 0.21
CA ALA A 207 23.90 -18.68 1.63
C ALA A 207 22.53 -19.30 1.96
N ALA A 208 21.49 -18.93 1.21
CA ALA A 208 20.11 -19.32 1.52
C ALA A 208 19.66 -20.61 0.82
N LEU A 209 20.18 -20.91 -0.37
CA LEU A 209 19.73 -22.05 -1.17
C LEU A 209 19.90 -23.43 -0.53
N PRO A 210 20.95 -23.72 0.26
CA PRO A 210 21.04 -24.99 0.98
C PRO A 210 19.86 -25.25 1.93
N PHE A 211 19.16 -24.21 2.36
CA PHE A 211 17.98 -24.30 3.21
C PHE A 211 16.66 -24.29 2.42
N SER A 212 16.69 -24.06 1.10
CA SER A 212 15.48 -24.02 0.30
C SER A 212 14.88 -25.43 0.12
N LEU A 213 13.60 -25.61 0.49
CA LEU A 213 12.86 -26.87 0.37
C LEU A 213 11.63 -26.74 -0.53
N ASP A 214 11.19 -25.51 -0.81
CA ASP A 214 9.95 -25.20 -1.52
C ASP A 214 10.14 -23.99 -2.46
N GLN A 215 9.29 -23.88 -3.48
CA GLN A 215 9.22 -22.75 -4.43
C GLN A 215 9.08 -21.42 -3.73
N ARG A 216 8.36 -21.41 -2.61
CA ARG A 216 8.13 -20.21 -1.79
C ARG A 216 9.43 -19.69 -1.17
N HIS A 217 10.34 -20.58 -0.78
CA HIS A 217 11.69 -20.21 -0.32
C HIS A 217 12.48 -19.60 -1.46
N LEU A 218 12.46 -20.23 -2.64
CA LEU A 218 13.14 -19.71 -3.83
C LEU A 218 12.61 -18.34 -4.23
N ALA A 219 11.30 -18.11 -4.14
CA ALA A 219 10.69 -16.81 -4.40
C ALA A 219 11.16 -15.72 -3.41
N ASP A 220 11.34 -16.05 -2.12
CA ASP A 220 11.88 -15.09 -1.13
C ASP A 220 13.37 -14.79 -1.38
N ILE A 221 14.18 -15.82 -1.70
CA ILE A 221 15.59 -15.66 -2.09
C ILE A 221 15.72 -14.74 -3.30
N LEU A 222 14.95 -15.01 -4.36
CA LEU A 222 14.98 -14.21 -5.58
C LEU A 222 14.58 -12.76 -5.28
N ARG A 223 13.48 -12.54 -4.55
CA ARG A 223 13.05 -11.19 -4.15
C ARG A 223 14.11 -10.44 -3.34
N ALA A 224 14.77 -11.11 -2.41
CA ALA A 224 15.86 -10.54 -1.63
C ALA A 224 17.01 -10.08 -2.54
N GLU A 225 17.41 -10.93 -3.48
CA GLU A 225 18.45 -10.61 -4.48
C GLU A 225 18.06 -9.41 -5.35
N ILE A 226 16.80 -9.34 -5.79
CA ILE A 226 16.27 -8.19 -6.54
C ILE A 226 16.43 -6.91 -5.72
N ILE A 227 15.98 -6.93 -4.47
CA ILE A 227 15.94 -5.74 -3.61
C ILE A 227 17.36 -5.25 -3.32
N THR A 228 18.30 -6.13 -3.03
CA THR A 228 19.71 -5.72 -2.82
C THR A 228 20.37 -5.25 -4.11
N GLY A 229 20.16 -5.93 -5.23
CA GLY A 229 20.72 -5.51 -6.53
C GLY A 229 20.16 -4.19 -7.03
N GLY A 230 18.92 -3.86 -6.69
CA GLY A 230 18.24 -2.62 -7.06
C GLY A 230 18.39 -1.48 -6.05
N GLY A 231 19.23 -1.60 -5.02
CA GLY A 231 19.40 -0.57 -3.98
C GLY A 231 18.12 -0.28 -3.19
N GLY A 232 17.26 -1.28 -3.00
CA GLY A 232 16.00 -1.17 -2.26
C GLY A 232 14.80 -0.78 -3.10
N ALA A 233 15.00 -0.40 -4.37
CA ALA A 233 13.89 -0.16 -5.29
C ALA A 233 13.25 -1.49 -5.73
N PRO A 234 11.91 -1.55 -5.86
CA PRO A 234 11.28 -2.70 -6.51
C PRO A 234 11.79 -2.81 -7.96
N ALA A 235 12.05 -4.04 -8.44
CA ALA A 235 12.50 -4.25 -9.81
C ALA A 235 11.56 -3.56 -10.81
N GLY A 236 12.09 -2.57 -11.52
CA GLY A 236 11.43 -2.05 -12.71
C GLY A 236 11.41 -3.12 -13.80
N ALA A 237 10.45 -3.02 -14.73
CA ALA A 237 10.37 -3.93 -15.87
C ALA A 237 11.68 -4.03 -16.68
N ALA A 238 12.50 -2.97 -16.65
CA ALA A 238 13.80 -2.92 -17.30
C ALA A 238 14.89 -3.79 -16.64
N GLN A 239 14.76 -4.09 -15.34
CA GLN A 239 15.76 -4.88 -14.59
C GLN A 239 15.47 -6.38 -14.64
N LEU A 240 14.25 -6.78 -15.07
CA LEU A 240 13.86 -8.20 -15.16
C LEU A 240 14.78 -9.04 -16.06
N PRO A 241 15.22 -8.60 -17.27
CA PRO A 241 16.08 -9.42 -18.11
C PRO A 241 17.45 -9.70 -17.48
N GLU A 242 18.05 -8.69 -16.86
CA GLU A 242 19.33 -8.84 -16.16
C GLU A 242 19.21 -9.78 -14.96
N LEU A 243 18.09 -9.68 -14.24
CA LEU A 243 17.83 -10.56 -13.11
C LEU A 243 17.58 -12.01 -13.52
N ILE A 244 16.86 -12.23 -14.62
CA ILE A 244 16.65 -13.56 -15.20
C ILE A 244 17.99 -14.13 -15.67
N ALA A 245 18.83 -13.32 -16.31
CA ALA A 245 20.17 -13.74 -16.74
C ALA A 245 21.07 -14.10 -15.55
N ALA A 246 21.09 -13.27 -14.49
CA ALA A 246 21.84 -13.54 -13.27
C ALA A 246 21.36 -14.82 -12.57
N ALA A 247 20.05 -15.02 -12.48
CA ALA A 247 19.46 -16.24 -11.97
C ALA A 247 19.86 -17.46 -12.83
N ALA A 248 19.79 -17.36 -14.15
CA ALA A 248 20.18 -18.44 -15.06
C ALA A 248 21.66 -18.82 -14.92
N VAL A 249 22.57 -17.84 -14.88
CA VAL A 249 24.01 -18.07 -14.65
C VAL A 249 24.25 -18.70 -13.28
N PHE A 250 23.53 -18.24 -12.25
CA PHE A 250 23.63 -18.83 -10.92
C PHE A 250 23.23 -20.31 -10.92
N LEU A 251 22.15 -20.66 -11.61
CA LEU A 251 21.63 -22.03 -11.69
C LEU A 251 22.53 -22.95 -12.51
N ASP A 252 23.13 -22.45 -13.59
CA ASP A 252 24.11 -23.18 -14.40
C ASP A 252 25.36 -23.54 -13.56
N ASN A 253 25.80 -22.62 -12.71
CA ASN A 253 26.91 -22.84 -11.78
C ASN A 253 26.54 -23.75 -10.59
N ASN A 254 25.25 -24.02 -10.35
CA ASN A 254 24.79 -24.78 -9.19
C ASN A 254 23.68 -25.78 -9.58
N PRO A 255 23.99 -26.80 -10.39
CA PRO A 255 23.02 -27.74 -10.95
C PRO A 255 22.24 -28.53 -9.89
N GLN A 256 22.78 -28.67 -8.68
CA GLN A 256 22.09 -29.29 -7.54
C GLN A 256 20.76 -28.60 -7.18
N TYR A 257 20.57 -27.33 -7.57
CA TYR A 257 19.33 -26.59 -7.36
C TYR A 257 18.37 -26.62 -8.56
N ALA A 258 18.72 -27.31 -9.66
CA ALA A 258 17.85 -27.40 -10.84
C ALA A 258 16.50 -28.06 -10.51
N SER A 259 16.47 -28.97 -9.54
CA SER A 259 15.23 -29.59 -9.03
C SER A 259 14.33 -28.61 -8.27
N ALA A 260 14.86 -27.52 -7.73
CA ALA A 260 14.04 -26.46 -7.13
C ALA A 260 13.34 -25.61 -8.22
N LEU A 261 13.91 -25.53 -9.43
CA LEU A 261 13.29 -24.85 -10.56
C LEU A 261 12.18 -25.68 -11.21
N THR A 262 12.31 -27.00 -11.25
CA THR A 262 11.23 -27.86 -11.74
C THR A 262 9.98 -27.71 -10.88
N LEU A 263 10.12 -27.29 -9.62
CA LEU A 263 9.00 -26.88 -8.80
C LEU A 263 8.34 -25.60 -9.38
N LEU A 264 9.09 -24.52 -9.66
CA LEU A 264 8.54 -23.31 -10.33
C LEU A 264 7.87 -23.60 -11.68
N SER A 265 8.33 -24.67 -12.33
CA SER A 265 7.67 -25.47 -13.36
C SER A 265 6.15 -25.56 -13.37
N GLY A 266 5.59 -25.71 -12.16
CA GLY A 266 4.29 -26.35 -11.97
C GLY A 266 4.31 -27.86 -12.26
N GLN A 267 5.39 -28.42 -12.80
CA GLN A 267 5.56 -29.85 -12.97
C GLN A 267 6.02 -30.47 -11.65
N GLN A 268 5.06 -30.92 -10.83
CA GLN A 268 5.39 -31.74 -9.67
C GLN A 268 6.11 -33.02 -10.14
N PRO A 269 7.39 -33.23 -9.78
CA PRO A 269 8.07 -34.46 -10.09
C PRO A 269 7.48 -35.56 -9.21
N GLY A 270 6.64 -36.43 -9.77
CA GLY A 270 6.26 -37.69 -9.12
C GLY A 270 4.79 -37.90 -8.74
N LYS A 271 3.83 -37.09 -9.23
CA LYS A 271 2.43 -37.55 -9.30
C LYS A 271 2.16 -38.36 -10.57
N THR A 272 3.05 -39.31 -10.87
CA THR A 272 2.76 -40.48 -11.71
C THR A 272 2.05 -41.51 -10.85
N GLY A 273 0.88 -41.13 -10.31
CA GLY A 273 -0.04 -42.00 -9.61
C GLY A 273 -1.13 -42.44 -10.57
N SER A 274 -1.21 -43.74 -10.79
CA SER A 274 -2.14 -44.42 -11.68
C SER A 274 -3.62 -44.12 -11.41
N SER A 275 -4.30 -43.54 -12.40
CA SER A 275 -5.71 -43.81 -12.74
C SER A 275 -5.87 -43.50 -14.22
N THR A 276 -6.04 -44.48 -15.11
CA THR A 276 -7.33 -44.88 -15.72
C THR A 276 -8.29 -43.71 -16.05
N PRO A 277 -8.99 -43.82 -17.19
CA PRO A 277 -8.93 -42.91 -18.33
C PRO A 277 -9.65 -41.56 -18.08
N GLU A 278 -8.86 -40.49 -18.06
CA GLU A 278 -9.32 -39.09 -18.01
C GLU A 278 -8.96 -38.35 -19.33
N GLU A 279 -8.76 -39.11 -20.42
CA GLU A 279 -8.45 -38.57 -21.75
C GLU A 279 -9.59 -37.71 -22.32
N THR A 280 -10.81 -37.79 -21.78
CA THR A 280 -11.97 -37.05 -22.32
C THR A 280 -12.06 -35.60 -21.81
N GLU A 281 -11.52 -35.28 -20.63
CA GLU A 281 -11.57 -33.90 -20.12
C GLU A 281 -10.42 -33.04 -20.65
N ALA A 282 -9.22 -33.60 -20.82
CA ALA A 282 -8.07 -32.85 -21.35
C ALA A 282 -8.31 -32.37 -22.79
N ASP A 283 -8.96 -33.20 -23.63
CA ASP A 283 -9.34 -32.81 -24.99
C ASP A 283 -10.48 -31.79 -25.01
N MET A 284 -11.40 -31.85 -24.04
CA MET A 284 -12.49 -30.87 -23.92
C MET A 284 -11.97 -29.50 -23.45
N PHE A 285 -10.97 -29.47 -22.55
CA PHE A 285 -10.32 -28.23 -22.14
C PHE A 285 -9.43 -27.64 -23.24
N SER A 286 -8.73 -28.46 -24.03
CA SER A 286 -7.91 -27.98 -25.15
C SER A 286 -8.77 -27.37 -26.28
N ALA A 287 -9.91 -27.99 -26.60
CA ALA A 287 -10.86 -27.47 -27.57
C ALA A 287 -11.49 -26.14 -27.12
N LYS A 288 -11.83 -26.02 -25.84
CA LYS A 288 -12.40 -24.78 -25.28
C LYS A 288 -11.38 -23.63 -25.28
N ALA A 289 -10.12 -23.91 -24.96
CA ALA A 289 -9.04 -22.91 -25.01
C ALA A 289 -8.73 -22.45 -26.45
N ALA A 290 -8.81 -23.35 -27.43
CA ALA A 290 -8.66 -23.02 -28.84
C ALA A 290 -9.80 -22.11 -29.35
N ALA A 291 -11.05 -22.43 -28.99
CA ALA A 291 -12.21 -21.61 -29.34
C ALA A 291 -12.18 -20.21 -28.69
N GLU A 292 -11.70 -20.11 -27.46
CA GLU A 292 -11.57 -18.83 -26.76
C GLU A 292 -10.47 -17.95 -27.38
N LYS A 293 -9.33 -18.53 -27.77
CA LYS A 293 -8.28 -17.82 -28.52
C LYS A 293 -8.81 -17.27 -29.85
N GLU A 294 -9.59 -18.04 -30.59
CA GLU A 294 -10.15 -17.59 -31.87
C GLU A 294 -11.17 -16.46 -31.66
N ALA A 295 -11.99 -16.52 -30.61
CA ALA A 295 -12.94 -15.46 -30.26
C ALA A 295 -12.24 -14.15 -29.85
N VAL A 296 -11.14 -14.23 -29.09
CA VAL A 296 -10.32 -13.06 -28.74
C VAL A 296 -9.69 -12.44 -30.00
N ASN A 297 -9.16 -13.27 -30.89
CA ASN A 297 -8.51 -12.78 -32.12
C ASN A 297 -9.51 -12.08 -33.06
N ARG A 298 -10.74 -12.59 -33.17
CA ARG A 298 -11.81 -11.91 -33.92
C ARG A 298 -12.24 -10.58 -33.28
N ARG A 299 -12.18 -10.46 -31.95
CA ARG A 299 -12.47 -9.20 -31.23
C ARG A 299 -11.38 -8.16 -31.45
N THR A 300 -10.12 -8.55 -31.41
CA THR A 300 -8.98 -7.64 -31.66
C THR A 300 -8.98 -7.15 -33.10
N GLU A 301 -9.23 -8.01 -34.08
CA GLU A 301 -9.36 -7.60 -35.49
C GLU A 301 -10.48 -6.57 -35.70
N LYS A 302 -11.65 -6.75 -35.07
CA LYS A 302 -12.74 -5.77 -35.13
C LYS A 302 -12.37 -4.43 -34.49
N LEU A 303 -11.62 -4.44 -33.38
CA LEU A 303 -11.17 -3.21 -32.72
C LEU A 303 -10.12 -2.47 -33.55
N ILE A 304 -9.18 -3.20 -34.17
CA ILE A 304 -8.16 -2.64 -35.06
C ILE A 304 -8.82 -2.02 -36.30
N ALA A 305 -9.82 -2.69 -36.89
CA ALA A 305 -10.56 -2.17 -38.03
C ALA A 305 -11.40 -0.92 -37.70
N ALA A 306 -11.87 -0.76 -36.46
CA ALA A 306 -12.66 0.39 -36.01
C ALA A 306 -11.81 1.62 -35.61
N PHE A 307 -10.51 1.42 -35.36
CA PHE A 307 -9.61 2.46 -34.85
C PHE A 307 -9.40 3.66 -35.79
N PRO A 308 -9.28 3.50 -37.12
CA PRO A 308 -9.08 4.63 -38.04
C PRO A 308 -10.26 5.61 -38.06
N ALA A 309 -11.49 5.12 -37.89
CA ALA A 309 -12.70 5.94 -37.88
C ALA A 309 -12.81 6.79 -36.59
N LEU A 310 -12.38 6.24 -35.45
CA LEU A 310 -12.35 6.95 -34.16
C LEU A 310 -11.22 7.98 -34.08
N TRP A 311 -10.12 7.78 -34.81
CA TRP A 311 -8.97 8.68 -34.77
C TRP A 311 -9.18 9.96 -35.58
N GLN A 312 -9.95 9.93 -36.67
CA GLN A 312 -10.26 11.14 -37.46
C GLN A 312 -11.26 12.06 -36.75
N ALA A 313 -12.11 11.56 -35.85
CA ALA A 313 -13.14 12.36 -35.18
C ALA A 313 -12.61 13.27 -34.04
N LYS A 314 -11.33 13.17 -33.64
CA LYS A 314 -10.78 13.88 -32.46
C LYS A 314 -9.72 14.95 -32.74
N ARG A 315 -9.43 15.29 -34.00
CA ARG A 315 -8.56 16.45 -34.32
C ARG A 315 -9.36 17.75 -34.30
N CYS A 316 -9.73 18.23 -33.11
CA CYS A 316 -9.98 19.65 -32.90
C CYS A 316 -8.67 20.33 -32.46
N PRO A 317 -8.18 21.38 -33.13
CA PRO A 317 -6.98 22.10 -32.72
C PRO A 317 -7.30 22.96 -31.51
N ALA A 318 -6.99 22.47 -30.30
CA ALA A 318 -6.96 23.31 -29.12
C ALA A 318 -5.68 24.17 -29.17
N GLN A 319 -5.84 25.47 -29.46
CA GLN A 319 -4.79 26.46 -29.27
C GLN A 319 -4.55 26.65 -27.77
N TRP A 320 -3.42 26.15 -27.28
CA TRP A 320 -2.95 26.41 -25.92
C TRP A 320 -2.25 27.76 -25.88
N THR A 321 -2.87 28.76 -25.26
CA THR A 321 -2.23 30.02 -24.92
C THR A 321 -1.41 29.83 -23.63
N THR A 322 -0.10 29.89 -23.77
CA THR A 322 0.86 29.83 -22.67
C THR A 322 0.80 31.13 -21.86
N ARG A 323 0.18 31.09 -20.67
CA ARG A 323 0.25 32.16 -19.67
C ARG A 323 1.40 31.85 -18.70
N SER A 324 2.57 32.39 -18.98
CA SER A 324 3.71 32.39 -18.06
C SER A 324 3.47 33.39 -16.93
N SER A 325 3.27 32.91 -15.69
CA SER A 325 3.29 33.74 -14.50
C SER A 325 4.71 33.76 -13.91
N PRO A 326 5.32 34.94 -13.68
CA PRO A 326 6.64 35.02 -13.05
C PRO A 326 6.54 34.78 -11.53
N LEU A 327 7.32 33.81 -11.04
CA LEU A 327 7.56 33.59 -9.61
C LEU A 327 8.34 34.77 -9.03
N ARG A 328 7.73 35.47 -8.06
CA ARG A 328 8.36 36.56 -7.30
C ARG A 328 8.94 35.98 -6.02
N ILE A 329 10.25 35.76 -6.02
CA ILE A 329 11.02 35.39 -4.83
C ILE A 329 11.15 36.64 -3.94
N ARG A 330 10.65 36.59 -2.70
CA ARG A 330 10.97 37.59 -1.67
C ARG A 330 12.24 37.15 -0.94
N LYS A 331 13.22 38.05 -0.91
CA LYS A 331 14.38 37.99 -0.02
C LYS A 331 13.96 38.39 1.39
#